data_AF-A0A674NY67-F1
#
_entry.id   AF-A0A674NY67-F1
#
_cell.length_a   1.000
_cell.length_b   1.000
_cell.length_c   1.000
_cell.angle_alpha   90.00
_cell.angle_beta   90.00
_cell.angle_gamma   90.00
#
_symmetry.space_group_name_H-M   'P 1'
#
loop_
_entity.id
_entity.type
_entity.pdbx_description
1 polymer ?
#
loop_
_entity_poly.entity_id
_entity_poly.type
_entity_poly.pdbx_seq_one_letter_code
_entity_poly.pdbx_strand_id
1 'polypeptide(L)'
;KGPFNLLFFNPFDSLLCILLGISFTVWFTLLLVFIIVPAILGVSFGIRRLYMKSLLKIFEWATLRIERGAKERNHPLYKPYSNAIIAKEDTSLEEEIKEIRQSGSNKDLASPPEFEMSDIFYFARRGVESIMDDEVTKRFTAEELETWNLLTRSNNNFQYISLRLTVLWGLGVVIRYGLLLPLRYQLHFEKLKSILSEKVHLMCYRICVRALTAIITYHDSENKPKNGGICVANHTSPIDVIILASDGCYAMVGQIHGGLMGVIQRSMVKACPHIWFERSEVKDRHLVAKR
;
A
#
# COMPACT_ATOMS: atom_id res chain seq x y z
N LYS A 1 1.31 76.05 -11.36
CA LYS A 1 2.27 75.01 -10.91
C LYS A 1 1.60 74.26 -9.77
N GLY A 2 1.22 72.99 -9.84
CA GLY A 2 1.24 71.97 -10.88
C GLY A 2 -0.08 71.18 -10.87
N PRO A 3 -0.27 70.24 -11.81
CA PRO A 3 -1.56 69.66 -12.11
C PRO A 3 -1.94 68.54 -11.15
N PHE A 4 -3.25 68.36 -11.00
CA PHE A 4 -3.92 67.19 -10.44
C PHE A 4 -3.38 65.90 -11.08
N ASN A 5 -2.63 65.10 -10.31
CA ASN A 5 -2.36 63.71 -10.65
C ASN A 5 -3.63 62.88 -10.41
N LEU A 6 -4.58 62.98 -11.34
CA LEU A 6 -5.60 61.95 -11.50
C LEU A 6 -4.90 60.73 -12.07
N LEU A 7 -4.68 59.74 -11.21
CA LEU A 7 -4.13 58.43 -11.54
C LEU A 7 -5.17 57.71 -12.42
N PHE A 8 -5.14 57.99 -13.74
CA PHE A 8 -5.85 57.19 -14.74
C PHE A 8 -5.24 55.80 -14.75
N PHE A 9 -5.75 54.90 -13.91
CA PHE A 9 -5.56 53.46 -14.13
C PHE A 9 -6.31 53.12 -15.43
N ASN A 10 -5.57 52.86 -16.50
CA ASN A 10 -6.13 52.45 -17.77
C ASN A 10 -6.92 51.14 -17.56
N PRO A 11 -8.20 51.05 -17.97
CA PRO A 11 -8.99 49.83 -17.80
C PRO A 11 -8.38 48.63 -18.56
N PHE A 12 -7.61 48.91 -19.63
CA PHE A 12 -6.84 47.91 -20.37
C PHE A 12 -5.66 47.33 -19.58
N ASP A 13 -4.95 48.13 -18.79
CA ASP A 13 -3.85 47.65 -17.94
C ASP A 13 -4.40 46.80 -16.79
N SER A 14 -5.57 47.18 -16.25
CA SER A 14 -6.30 46.38 -15.27
C SER A 14 -6.74 45.03 -15.85
N LEU A 15 -7.31 45.02 -17.06
CA LEU A 15 -7.73 43.79 -17.75
C LEU A 15 -6.54 42.87 -18.09
N LEU A 16 -5.43 43.42 -18.56
CA LEU A 16 -4.21 42.67 -18.86
C LEU A 16 -3.62 42.06 -17.58
N CYS A 17 -3.55 42.82 -16.48
CA CYS A 17 -3.10 42.31 -15.19
C CYS A 17 -3.99 41.17 -14.69
N ILE A 18 -5.30 41.29 -14.85
CA ILE A 18 -6.26 40.24 -14.47
C ILE A 18 -6.05 38.99 -15.33
N LEU A 19 -5.89 39.13 -16.66
CA LEU A 19 -5.66 38.00 -17.56
C LEU A 19 -4.32 37.30 -17.29
N LEU A 20 -3.26 38.06 -17.02
CA LEU A 20 -1.95 37.51 -16.63
C LEU A 20 -2.02 36.81 -15.27
N GLY A 21 -2.76 37.37 -14.30
CA GLY A 21 -3.01 36.74 -13.02
C GLY A 21 -3.79 35.43 -13.14
N ILE A 22 -4.83 35.40 -13.99
CA ILE A 22 -5.59 34.18 -14.29
C ILE A 22 -4.69 33.15 -14.99
N SER A 23 -3.90 33.56 -15.97
CA SER A 23 -2.95 32.66 -16.65
C SER A 23 -1.93 32.06 -15.69
N PHE A 24 -1.34 32.88 -14.81
CA PHE A 24 -0.39 32.41 -13.81
C PHE A 24 -1.04 31.47 -12.79
N THR A 25 -2.25 31.78 -12.32
CA THR A 25 -2.96 30.92 -11.38
C THR A 25 -3.37 29.59 -12.02
N VAL A 26 -3.86 29.59 -13.27
CA VAL A 26 -4.15 28.37 -14.04
C VAL A 26 -2.88 27.54 -14.26
N TRP A 27 -1.77 28.17 -14.67
CA TRP A 27 -0.50 27.48 -14.84
C TRP A 27 0.00 26.86 -13.54
N PHE A 28 -0.03 27.61 -12.44
CA PHE A 28 0.43 27.15 -11.13
C PHE A 28 -0.44 26.01 -10.59
N THR A 29 -1.76 26.12 -10.73
CA THR A 29 -2.69 25.05 -10.33
C THR A 29 -2.48 23.79 -11.18
N LEU A 30 -2.32 23.90 -12.50
CA LEU A 30 -1.97 22.77 -13.37
C LEU A 30 -0.65 22.12 -12.96
N LEU A 31 0.37 22.93 -12.61
CA LEU A 31 1.65 22.43 -12.14
C LEU A 31 1.50 21.65 -10.82
N LEU A 32 0.75 22.18 -9.86
CA LEU A 32 0.49 21.48 -8.59
C LEU A 32 -0.26 20.17 -8.81
N VAL A 33 -1.30 20.17 -9.66
CA VAL A 33 -2.06 18.96 -10.01
C VAL A 33 -1.13 17.94 -10.66
N PHE A 34 -0.25 18.36 -11.57
CA PHE A 34 0.70 17.49 -12.25
C PHE A 34 1.73 16.86 -11.28
N ILE A 35 2.06 17.52 -10.16
CA ILE A 35 2.95 16.96 -9.14
C ILE A 35 2.19 16.02 -8.19
N ILE A 36 1.01 16.44 -7.73
CA ILE A 36 0.23 15.77 -6.68
C ILE A 36 -0.46 14.51 -7.21
N VAL A 37 -1.12 14.57 -8.37
CA VAL A 37 -1.91 13.44 -8.90
C VAL A 37 -1.06 12.18 -9.09
N PRO A 38 0.14 12.24 -9.71
CA PRO A 38 0.99 11.06 -9.80
C PRO A 38 1.51 10.61 -8.43
N ALA A 39 1.60 11.49 -7.43
CA ALA A 39 2.09 11.12 -6.08
C ALA A 39 1.08 10.25 -5.35
N ILE A 40 -0.19 10.65 -5.46
CA ILE A 40 -1.34 9.90 -4.96
C ILE A 40 -1.40 8.53 -5.65
N LEU A 41 -1.37 8.51 -6.98
CA LEU A 41 -1.53 7.27 -7.76
C LEU A 41 -0.29 6.35 -7.72
N GLY A 42 0.86 6.85 -7.27
CA GLY A 42 2.12 6.09 -7.31
C GLY A 42 2.67 5.85 -8.72
N VAL A 43 2.02 6.39 -9.74
CA VAL A 43 2.44 6.26 -11.15
C VAL A 43 3.49 7.31 -11.46
N SER A 44 4.49 6.95 -12.26
CA SER A 44 5.43 7.89 -12.86
C SER A 44 5.18 7.92 -14.37
N PHE A 45 5.05 9.11 -14.97
CA PHE A 45 4.82 9.29 -16.42
C PHE A 45 5.88 8.67 -17.34
N GLY A 46 6.97 8.10 -16.81
CA GLY A 46 7.99 7.40 -17.60
C GLY A 46 8.89 8.31 -18.43
N ILE A 47 8.55 9.59 -18.61
CA ILE A 47 9.33 10.60 -19.35
C ILE A 47 10.79 10.61 -18.89
N ARG A 48 11.03 10.60 -17.57
CA ARG A 48 12.38 10.58 -17.00
C ARG A 48 13.14 9.27 -17.29
N ARG A 49 12.45 8.12 -17.30
CA ARG A 49 13.06 6.84 -17.72
C ARG A 49 13.41 6.85 -19.20
N LEU A 50 12.55 7.44 -20.04
CA LEU A 50 12.83 7.61 -21.47
C LEU A 50 14.04 8.51 -21.69
N TYR A 51 14.10 9.66 -21.00
CA TYR A 51 15.25 10.57 -21.02
C TYR A 51 16.55 9.85 -20.67
N MET A 52 16.57 9.12 -19.54
CA MET A 52 17.78 8.37 -19.15
C MET A 52 18.11 7.23 -20.11
N LYS A 53 17.12 6.50 -20.64
CA LYS A 53 17.36 5.46 -21.64
C LYS A 53 17.99 6.04 -22.90
N SER A 54 17.54 7.21 -23.33
CA SER A 54 18.16 7.95 -24.44
C SER A 54 19.57 8.39 -24.08
N LEU A 55 19.81 8.92 -22.88
CA LEU A 55 21.14 9.33 -22.42
C LEU A 55 22.11 8.15 -22.34
N LEU A 56 21.67 7.01 -21.79
CA LEU A 56 22.46 5.78 -21.71
C LEU A 56 22.81 5.25 -23.10
N LYS A 57 21.88 5.28 -24.06
CA LYS A 57 22.19 4.94 -25.46
C LYS A 57 23.22 5.87 -26.08
N ILE A 58 23.16 7.16 -25.78
CA ILE A 58 24.16 8.14 -26.24
C ILE A 58 25.52 7.82 -25.62
N PHE A 59 25.56 7.49 -24.33
CA PHE A 59 26.79 7.10 -23.66
C PHE A 59 27.33 5.77 -24.15
N GLU A 60 26.50 4.76 -24.37
CA GLU A 60 26.91 3.48 -24.96
C GLU A 60 27.46 3.69 -26.37
N TRP A 61 26.81 4.52 -27.19
CA TRP A 61 27.35 4.91 -28.50
C TRP A 61 28.71 5.62 -28.38
N ALA A 62 28.87 6.52 -27.41
CA ALA A 62 30.13 7.21 -27.16
C ALA A 62 31.22 6.24 -26.70
N THR A 63 30.91 5.32 -25.78
CA THR A 63 31.80 4.27 -25.30
C THR A 63 32.20 3.34 -26.44
N LEU A 64 31.27 2.88 -27.26
CA LEU A 64 31.56 2.05 -28.45
C LEU A 64 32.44 2.79 -29.46
N ARG A 65 32.30 4.11 -29.59
CA ARG A 65 33.17 4.94 -30.44
C ARG A 65 34.59 5.02 -29.84
N ILE A 66 34.71 5.19 -28.53
CA ILE A 66 35.99 5.20 -27.81
C ILE A 66 36.64 3.81 -27.88
N GLU A 67 35.89 2.73 -27.67
CA GLU A 67 36.34 1.35 -27.79
C GLU A 67 36.76 1.00 -29.21
N ARG A 68 36.07 1.50 -30.24
CA ARG A 68 36.51 1.34 -31.64
C ARG A 68 37.85 2.04 -31.87
N GLY A 69 38.01 3.26 -31.35
CA GLY A 69 39.29 3.98 -31.36
C GLY A 69 40.37 3.33 -30.47
N ALA A 70 39.99 2.60 -29.42
CA ALA A 70 40.90 1.86 -28.55
C ALA A 70 41.25 0.48 -29.11
N LYS A 71 40.37 -0.13 -29.91
CA LYS A 71 40.59 -1.37 -30.67
C LYS A 71 41.50 -1.13 -31.86
N GLU A 72 41.40 0.05 -32.49
CA GLU A 72 42.44 0.58 -33.38
C GLU A 72 43.79 0.75 -32.65
N ARG A 73 43.81 0.82 -31.31
CA ARG A 73 45.00 0.92 -30.44
C ARG A 73 45.33 -0.35 -29.60
N ASN A 74 44.70 -1.50 -29.87
CA ASN A 74 44.95 -2.80 -29.22
C ASN A 74 44.93 -2.83 -27.67
N HIS A 75 43.76 -2.68 -27.02
CA HIS A 75 43.57 -3.08 -25.62
C HIS A 75 42.29 -3.91 -25.42
N PRO A 76 42.36 -5.16 -24.91
CA PRO A 76 41.20 -6.03 -24.76
C PRO A 76 40.58 -5.93 -23.35
N LEU A 77 39.26 -5.72 -23.26
CA LEU A 77 38.49 -5.88 -22.02
C LEU A 77 37.29 -6.83 -22.18
N TYR A 78 37.35 -7.86 -21.33
CA TYR A 78 36.36 -8.72 -20.67
C TYR A 78 34.90 -8.84 -21.18
N LYS A 79 34.44 -10.10 -21.37
CA LYS A 79 33.02 -10.48 -21.54
C LYS A 79 32.56 -11.40 -20.39
N PRO A 80 31.38 -11.17 -19.78
CA PRO A 80 30.78 -12.11 -18.84
C PRO A 80 29.85 -13.13 -19.52
N TYR A 81 29.81 -14.31 -18.90
CA TYR A 81 29.19 -15.56 -19.35
C TYR A 81 27.66 -15.56 -19.13
N SER A 82 26.93 -16.17 -20.06
CA SER A 82 25.48 -16.37 -20.08
C SER A 82 25.08 -17.72 -19.45
N ASN A 83 24.16 -17.73 -18.49
CA ASN A 83 23.50 -18.96 -18.03
C ASN A 83 21.99 -18.87 -18.29
N ALA A 84 21.49 -19.76 -19.16
CA ALA A 84 20.09 -19.93 -19.51
C ALA A 84 19.44 -21.04 -18.68
N ILE A 85 18.12 -20.90 -18.54
CA ILE A 85 17.16 -21.55 -17.64
C ILE A 85 16.68 -22.91 -18.20
N ILE A 86 16.39 -23.89 -17.34
CA ILE A 86 15.54 -25.06 -17.66
C ILE A 86 14.32 -25.01 -16.76
N ALA A 87 13.16 -24.76 -17.37
CA ALA A 87 11.84 -24.95 -16.81
C ALA A 87 11.38 -26.39 -17.07
N LYS A 88 10.65 -26.98 -16.13
CA LYS A 88 9.86 -28.20 -16.34
C LYS A 88 8.57 -28.13 -15.50
N GLU A 89 7.46 -28.36 -16.19
CA GLU A 89 6.07 -28.24 -15.75
C GLU A 89 5.53 -29.45 -14.98
N ASP A 90 4.42 -29.15 -14.30
CA ASP A 90 3.56 -29.94 -13.42
C ASP A 90 2.86 -31.12 -14.10
N THR A 91 2.72 -32.24 -13.38
CA THR A 91 1.77 -33.33 -13.69
C THR A 91 1.51 -34.16 -12.42
N SER A 92 0.37 -33.97 -11.74
CA SER A 92 -0.06 -34.88 -10.65
C SER A 92 -1.58 -35.02 -10.47
N LEU A 93 -2.38 -34.68 -11.49
CA LEU A 93 -3.86 -34.81 -11.46
C LEU A 93 -4.44 -35.66 -12.60
N GLU A 94 -3.59 -36.23 -13.47
CA GLU A 94 -4.00 -37.21 -14.48
C GLU A 94 -3.95 -38.67 -13.97
N GLU A 95 -3.27 -38.93 -12.85
CA GLU A 95 -3.10 -40.29 -12.31
C GLU A 95 -4.29 -40.74 -11.45
N GLU A 96 -5.01 -39.84 -10.79
CA GLU A 96 -6.25 -40.20 -10.06
C GLU A 96 -7.43 -40.51 -11.02
N ILE A 97 -7.39 -40.02 -12.27
CA ILE A 97 -8.47 -40.23 -13.25
C ILE A 97 -8.34 -41.60 -13.95
N LYS A 98 -7.15 -42.21 -13.91
CA LYS A 98 -6.86 -43.48 -14.62
C LYS A 98 -7.24 -44.72 -13.81
N GLU A 99 -7.26 -44.64 -12.49
CA GLU A 99 -7.58 -45.78 -11.61
C GLU A 99 -9.09 -46.07 -11.50
N ILE A 100 -9.95 -45.06 -11.70
CA ILE A 100 -11.41 -45.25 -11.62
C ILE A 100 -11.96 -46.02 -12.83
N ARG A 101 -11.35 -45.88 -14.02
CA ARG A 101 -11.81 -46.54 -15.26
C ARG A 101 -11.42 -48.01 -15.41
N GLN A 102 -10.58 -48.57 -14.52
CA GLN A 102 -10.13 -49.97 -14.61
C GLN A 102 -10.96 -50.99 -13.82
N SER A 103 -11.92 -50.58 -12.97
CA SER A 103 -12.73 -51.55 -12.18
C SER A 103 -14.07 -51.96 -12.80
N GLY A 104 -14.40 -51.48 -14.01
CA GLY A 104 -15.69 -51.75 -14.65
C GLY A 104 -15.59 -52.13 -16.13
N SER A 105 -15.41 -53.43 -16.39
CA SER A 105 -15.65 -54.13 -17.66
C SER A 105 -14.54 -54.17 -18.73
N ASN A 106 -14.40 -55.37 -19.31
CA ASN A 106 -13.39 -55.83 -20.26
C ASN A 106 -13.60 -55.31 -21.69
N LYS A 107 -12.47 -55.04 -22.37
CA LYS A 107 -12.17 -55.12 -23.82
C LYS A 107 -13.30 -54.85 -24.83
N ASP A 108 -13.18 -53.76 -25.58
CA ASP A 108 -12.66 -53.80 -26.96
C ASP A 108 -12.42 -52.38 -27.54
N LEU A 109 -11.37 -52.29 -28.37
CA LEU A 109 -10.97 -51.24 -29.32
C LEU A 109 -10.65 -49.80 -28.87
N ALA A 110 -9.48 -49.38 -29.34
CA ALA A 110 -8.86 -48.05 -29.33
C ALA A 110 -9.79 -46.84 -29.54
N SER A 111 -9.95 -46.03 -28.48
CA SER A 111 -10.12 -44.57 -28.53
C SER A 111 -9.89 -43.97 -27.13
N PRO A 112 -9.38 -42.74 -27.00
CA PRO A 112 -9.33 -42.04 -25.71
C PRO A 112 -10.78 -41.78 -25.25
N PRO A 113 -11.13 -41.98 -23.97
CA PRO A 113 -12.51 -41.89 -23.55
C PRO A 113 -12.82 -40.42 -23.25
N GLU A 114 -13.44 -39.77 -24.23
CA GLU A 114 -13.90 -38.38 -24.16
C GLU A 114 -14.90 -38.21 -23.01
N PHE A 115 -14.87 -37.04 -22.38
CA PHE A 115 -15.84 -36.66 -21.35
C PHE A 115 -17.19 -36.45 -22.03
N GLU A 116 -18.17 -37.29 -21.68
CA GLU A 116 -19.51 -37.16 -22.24
C GLU A 116 -20.34 -36.24 -21.33
N MET A 117 -21.19 -35.40 -21.92
CA MET A 117 -21.99 -34.42 -21.15
C MET A 117 -22.94 -35.09 -20.13
N SER A 118 -23.24 -36.38 -20.33
CA SER A 118 -23.98 -37.24 -19.39
C SER A 118 -23.23 -37.48 -18.07
N ASP A 119 -21.90 -37.43 -18.06
CA ASP A 119 -21.07 -37.62 -16.87
C ASP A 119 -21.26 -36.49 -15.85
N ILE A 120 -21.62 -35.29 -16.30
CA ILE A 120 -21.94 -34.13 -15.45
C ILE A 120 -23.09 -34.48 -14.50
N PHE A 121 -24.11 -35.19 -14.99
CA PHE A 121 -25.25 -35.59 -14.16
C PHE A 121 -24.86 -36.62 -13.10
N TYR A 122 -23.91 -37.50 -13.41
CA TYR A 122 -23.36 -38.45 -12.44
C TYR A 122 -22.56 -37.74 -11.35
N PHE A 123 -21.69 -36.79 -11.71
CA PHE A 123 -20.94 -35.99 -10.73
C PHE A 123 -21.85 -35.08 -9.89
N ALA A 124 -22.83 -34.42 -10.50
CA ALA A 124 -23.80 -33.60 -9.80
C ALA A 124 -24.63 -34.44 -8.82
N ARG A 125 -25.08 -35.63 -9.24
CA ARG A 125 -25.81 -36.57 -8.38
C ARG A 125 -24.94 -37.06 -7.22
N ARG A 126 -23.69 -37.46 -7.47
CA ARG A 126 -22.75 -37.92 -6.44
C ARG A 126 -22.38 -36.80 -5.46
N GLY A 127 -22.23 -35.56 -5.95
CA GLY A 127 -22.05 -34.38 -5.11
C GLY A 127 -23.26 -34.15 -4.20
N VAL A 128 -24.48 -34.21 -4.74
CA VAL A 128 -25.72 -34.03 -3.97
C VAL A 128 -25.95 -35.18 -2.97
N GLU A 129 -25.71 -36.43 -3.36
CA GLU A 129 -25.78 -37.59 -2.45
C GLU A 129 -24.76 -37.45 -1.31
N SER A 130 -23.53 -36.97 -1.59
CA SER A 130 -22.51 -36.74 -0.55
C SER A 130 -22.84 -35.60 0.41
N ILE A 131 -23.62 -34.61 -0.02
CA ILE A 131 -24.12 -33.51 0.82
C ILE A 131 -25.34 -33.97 1.64
N MET A 132 -26.17 -34.87 1.09
CA MET A 132 -27.38 -35.38 1.74
C MET A 132 -27.08 -36.45 2.82
N ASP A 133 -26.05 -37.27 2.59
CA ASP A 133 -25.54 -38.26 3.55
C ASP A 133 -24.50 -37.68 4.52
N ASP A 134 -24.28 -36.37 4.47
CA ASP A 134 -23.41 -35.68 5.41
C ASP A 134 -24.01 -35.72 6.84
N GLU A 135 -23.38 -36.53 7.70
CA GLU A 135 -23.68 -36.57 9.13
C GLU A 135 -23.43 -35.22 9.83
N VAL A 136 -22.66 -34.31 9.22
CA VAL A 136 -22.39 -32.98 9.75
C VAL A 136 -23.63 -32.08 9.62
N THR A 137 -24.39 -32.19 8.51
CA THR A 137 -25.59 -31.35 8.31
C THR A 137 -26.78 -31.77 9.18
N LYS A 138 -26.91 -33.06 9.51
CA LYS A 138 -27.99 -33.58 10.38
C LYS A 138 -27.80 -33.25 11.87
N ARG A 139 -26.63 -32.72 12.26
CA ARG A 139 -26.31 -32.31 13.64
C ARG A 139 -26.64 -30.84 13.93
N PHE A 140 -27.08 -30.07 12.94
CA PHE A 140 -27.46 -28.67 13.16
C PHE A 140 -28.90 -28.58 13.70
N THR A 141 -29.06 -28.78 15.00
CA THR A 141 -30.13 -28.11 15.74
C THR A 141 -29.96 -26.60 15.55
N ALA A 142 -31.01 -25.91 15.09
CA ALA A 142 -30.99 -24.46 15.04
C ALA A 142 -30.76 -23.92 16.46
N GLU A 143 -29.61 -23.29 16.69
CA GLU A 143 -29.30 -22.60 17.93
C GLU A 143 -30.43 -21.62 18.25
N GLU A 144 -31.10 -21.77 19.41
CA GLU A 144 -32.02 -20.75 19.89
C GLU A 144 -31.18 -19.48 20.11
N LEU A 145 -31.30 -18.51 19.20
CA LEU A 145 -30.57 -17.25 19.27
C LEU A 145 -30.80 -16.65 20.65
N GLU A 146 -29.73 -16.54 21.45
CA GLU A 146 -29.78 -15.84 22.73
C GLU A 146 -30.45 -14.48 22.49
N THR A 147 -31.54 -14.20 23.20
CA THR A 147 -32.26 -12.95 23.05
C THR A 147 -31.61 -11.90 23.94
N TRP A 148 -30.68 -11.12 23.37
CA TRP A 148 -29.93 -10.06 24.06
C TRP A 148 -30.76 -8.80 24.36
N ASN A 149 -32.09 -8.90 24.33
CA ASN A 149 -32.99 -7.79 24.54
C ASN A 149 -33.79 -8.02 25.82
N LEU A 150 -33.50 -7.22 26.85
CA LEU A 150 -34.22 -7.17 28.12
C LEU A 150 -35.72 -6.91 27.92
N LEU A 151 -36.09 -6.34 26.77
CA LEU A 151 -37.45 -6.19 26.29
C LEU A 151 -37.74 -7.35 25.35
N THR A 152 -38.20 -8.47 25.92
CA THR A 152 -38.59 -9.65 25.17
C THR A 152 -39.64 -9.28 24.12
N ARG A 153 -39.30 -9.48 22.84
CA ARG A 153 -40.18 -9.25 21.67
C ARG A 153 -41.48 -10.09 21.71
N SER A 154 -41.59 -11.07 22.61
CA SER A 154 -42.71 -12.03 22.72
C SER A 154 -43.71 -11.75 23.86
N ASN A 155 -43.54 -10.69 24.66
CA ASN A 155 -44.53 -10.38 25.70
C ASN A 155 -45.60 -9.42 25.16
N ASN A 156 -46.77 -9.94 24.79
CA ASN A 156 -47.89 -9.12 24.27
C ASN A 156 -48.63 -8.31 25.35
N ASN A 157 -48.27 -8.43 26.63
CA ASN A 157 -48.95 -7.77 27.75
C ASN A 157 -48.28 -6.44 28.16
N PHE A 158 -48.10 -5.53 27.20
CA PHE A 158 -47.48 -4.20 27.39
C PHE A 158 -48.37 -3.15 28.07
N GLN A 159 -49.25 -3.52 29.00
CA GLN A 159 -50.07 -2.49 29.65
C GLN A 159 -49.32 -1.68 30.73
N TYR A 160 -48.32 -2.26 31.42
CA TYR A 160 -47.49 -1.50 32.37
C TYR A 160 -46.06 -2.06 32.43
N ILE A 161 -45.13 -1.38 31.76
CA ILE A 161 -43.70 -1.64 31.96
C ILE A 161 -43.33 -1.28 33.40
N SER A 162 -42.75 -2.21 34.16
CA SER A 162 -42.41 -1.91 35.56
C SER A 162 -41.36 -0.79 35.61
N LEU A 163 -41.57 0.21 36.47
CA LEU A 163 -40.70 1.40 36.58
C LEU A 163 -39.23 1.01 36.80
N ARG A 164 -38.97 -0.07 37.55
CA ARG A 164 -37.62 -0.63 37.77
C ARG A 164 -36.94 -1.07 36.47
N LEU A 165 -37.68 -1.68 35.55
CA LEU A 165 -37.17 -2.15 34.27
C LEU A 165 -36.88 -0.97 33.32
N THR A 166 -37.71 0.07 33.35
CA THR A 166 -37.46 1.32 32.59
C THR A 166 -36.25 2.08 33.11
N VAL A 167 -36.01 2.10 34.42
CA VAL A 167 -34.81 2.71 35.02
C VAL A 167 -33.54 1.95 34.60
N LEU A 168 -33.56 0.61 34.66
CA LEU A 168 -32.44 -0.21 34.19
C LEU A 168 -32.20 -0.06 32.68
N TRP A 169 -33.26 -0.01 31.88
CA TRP A 169 -33.19 0.25 30.45
C TRP A 169 -32.61 1.65 30.15
N GLY A 170 -33.10 2.68 30.85
CA GLY A 170 -32.62 4.06 30.71
C GLY A 170 -31.15 4.20 31.11
N LEU A 171 -30.72 3.54 32.19
CA LEU A 171 -29.32 3.47 32.58
C LEU A 171 -28.47 2.77 31.49
N GLY A 172 -28.97 1.67 30.91
CA GLY A 172 -28.33 0.99 29.79
C GLY A 172 -28.18 1.86 28.55
N VAL A 173 -29.20 2.67 28.22
CA VAL A 173 -29.14 3.67 27.14
C VAL A 173 -28.08 4.73 27.46
N VAL A 174 -28.04 5.27 28.68
CA VAL A 174 -27.03 6.26 29.09
C VAL A 174 -25.61 5.68 28.99
N ILE A 175 -25.37 4.46 29.48
CA ILE A 175 -24.05 3.81 29.38
C ILE A 175 -23.67 3.57 27.92
N ARG A 176 -24.61 3.05 27.09
CA ARG A 176 -24.36 2.71 25.70
C ARG A 176 -24.06 3.95 24.84
N TYR A 177 -24.90 4.99 24.94
CA TYR A 177 -24.81 6.15 24.06
C TYR A 177 -23.98 7.30 24.66
N GLY A 178 -23.95 7.42 25.99
CA GLY A 178 -23.18 8.46 26.69
C GLY A 178 -21.71 8.09 26.93
N LEU A 179 -21.38 6.80 27.07
CA LEU A 179 -20.03 6.35 27.43
C LEU A 179 -19.40 5.45 26.37
N LEU A 180 -20.08 4.38 25.96
CA LEU A 180 -19.52 3.40 25.03
C LEU A 180 -19.46 3.91 23.57
N LEU A 181 -20.47 4.64 23.11
CA LEU A 181 -20.48 5.19 21.75
C LEU A 181 -19.37 6.23 21.51
N PRO A 182 -19.16 7.26 22.36
CA PRO A 182 -18.07 8.21 22.14
C PRO A 182 -16.69 7.54 22.22
N LEU A 183 -16.50 6.54 23.11
CA LEU A 183 -15.27 5.75 23.15
C LEU A 183 -15.03 5.00 21.83
N ARG A 184 -16.06 4.35 21.28
CA ARG A 184 -15.97 3.67 19.97
C ARG A 184 -15.65 4.66 18.86
N TYR A 185 -16.26 5.84 18.86
CA TYR A 185 -15.99 6.87 17.88
C TYR A 185 -14.53 7.34 17.94
N GLN A 186 -14.00 7.59 19.14
CA GLN A 186 -12.58 7.96 19.33
C GLN A 186 -11.63 6.89 18.78
N LEU A 187 -11.89 5.60 19.05
CA LEU A 187 -11.08 4.50 18.51
C LEU A 187 -11.09 4.46 16.98
N HIS A 188 -12.26 4.63 16.36
CA HIS A 188 -12.36 4.69 14.89
C HIS A 188 -11.68 5.93 14.32
N PHE A 189 -11.80 7.07 15.01
CA PHE A 189 -11.17 8.32 14.60
C PHE A 189 -9.64 8.23 14.65
N GLU A 190 -9.06 7.66 15.72
CA GLU A 190 -7.61 7.44 15.79
C GLU A 190 -7.12 6.49 14.70
N LYS A 191 -7.88 5.42 14.38
CA LYS A 191 -7.55 4.52 13.27
C LYS A 191 -7.62 5.22 11.91
N LEU A 192 -8.61 6.08 11.68
CA LEU A 192 -8.70 6.87 10.45
C LEU A 192 -7.53 7.85 10.32
N LYS A 193 -7.18 8.50 11.43
CA LYS A 193 -6.04 9.43 11.51
C LYS A 193 -4.72 8.70 11.21
N SER A 194 -4.52 7.49 11.72
CA SER A 194 -3.29 6.72 11.43
C SER A 194 -3.21 6.32 9.95
N ILE A 195 -4.30 5.83 9.36
CA ILE A 195 -4.36 5.48 7.93
C ILE A 195 -4.12 6.71 7.05
N LEU A 196 -4.71 7.85 7.41
CA LEU A 196 -4.51 9.11 6.69
C LEU A 196 -3.06 9.59 6.82
N SER A 197 -2.50 9.54 8.03
CA SER A 197 -1.11 9.90 8.29
C SER A 197 -0.16 9.08 7.42
N GLU A 198 -0.36 7.76 7.35
CA GLU A 198 0.45 6.85 6.54
C GLU A 198 0.43 7.23 5.04
N LYS A 199 -0.76 7.50 4.50
CA LYS A 199 -0.90 7.92 3.09
C LYS A 199 -0.23 9.27 2.83
N VAL A 200 -0.42 10.24 3.73
CA VAL A 200 0.19 11.57 3.62
C VAL A 200 1.72 11.48 3.69
N HIS A 201 2.25 10.64 4.57
CA HIS A 201 3.68 10.43 4.74
C HIS A 201 4.31 9.84 3.46
N LEU A 202 3.70 8.81 2.88
CA LEU A 202 4.10 8.24 1.59
C LEU A 202 4.07 9.27 0.46
N MET A 203 2.99 10.06 0.37
CA MET A 203 2.88 11.11 -0.64
C MET A 203 3.99 12.15 -0.51
N CYS A 204 4.31 12.57 0.72
CA CYS A 204 5.38 13.52 1.01
C CYS A 204 6.73 13.01 0.48
N TYR A 205 7.12 11.78 0.80
CA TYR A 205 8.38 11.23 0.29
C TYR A 205 8.38 11.04 -1.23
N ARG A 206 7.28 10.62 -1.84
CA ARG A 206 7.16 10.53 -3.30
C ARG A 206 7.35 11.89 -3.96
N ILE A 207 6.83 12.96 -3.36
CA ILE A 207 7.07 14.34 -3.82
C ILE A 207 8.55 14.71 -3.65
N CYS A 208 9.16 14.43 -2.48
CA CYS A 208 10.57 14.70 -2.23
C CYS A 208 11.50 13.97 -3.22
N VAL A 209 11.30 12.67 -3.46
CA VAL A 209 12.06 11.89 -4.45
C VAL A 209 11.97 12.51 -5.84
N ARG A 210 10.77 12.95 -6.24
CA ARG A 210 10.57 13.58 -7.55
C ARG A 210 11.23 14.95 -7.64
N ALA A 211 11.19 15.74 -6.58
CA ALA A 211 11.86 17.04 -6.49
C ALA A 211 13.39 16.88 -6.56
N LEU A 212 13.95 15.83 -5.96
CA LEU A 212 15.36 15.47 -6.07
C LEU A 212 15.73 14.86 -7.43
N THR A 213 14.77 14.74 -8.37
CA THR A 213 14.93 14.08 -9.67
C THR A 213 15.43 12.62 -9.60
N ALA A 214 15.31 11.98 -8.44
CA ALA A 214 15.79 10.63 -8.21
C ALA A 214 15.01 9.59 -9.04
N ILE A 215 15.75 8.60 -9.53
CA ILE A 215 15.24 7.45 -10.27
C ILE A 215 15.58 6.22 -9.45
N ILE A 216 14.54 5.61 -8.88
CA ILE A 216 14.69 4.46 -8.01
C ILE A 216 14.22 3.22 -8.77
N THR A 217 15.09 2.22 -8.86
CA THR A 217 14.80 0.90 -9.41
C THR A 217 14.83 -0.11 -8.27
N TYR A 218 13.70 -0.76 -8.03
CA TYR A 218 13.60 -1.83 -7.05
C TYR A 218 13.89 -3.15 -7.76
N HIS A 219 14.86 -3.89 -7.23
CA HIS A 219 15.16 -5.27 -7.63
C HIS A 219 14.65 -6.20 -6.54
N ASP A 220 14.29 -7.44 -6.93
CA ASP A 220 13.84 -8.50 -6.01
C ASP A 220 12.73 -8.03 -5.05
N SER A 221 11.68 -7.43 -5.62
CA SER A 221 10.56 -6.83 -4.87
C SER A 221 9.78 -7.82 -4.00
N GLU A 222 9.91 -9.11 -4.26
CA GLU A 222 9.40 -10.22 -3.48
C GLU A 222 10.04 -10.32 -2.08
N ASN A 223 11.28 -9.83 -1.93
CA ASN A 223 12.04 -9.85 -0.68
C ASN A 223 11.76 -8.61 0.20
N LYS A 224 10.82 -7.76 -0.19
CA LYS A 224 10.46 -6.59 0.61
C LYS A 224 9.92 -7.01 1.98
N PRO A 225 10.28 -6.26 3.05
CA PRO A 225 9.80 -6.57 4.38
C PRO A 225 8.27 -6.49 4.43
N LYS A 226 7.64 -7.61 4.82
CA LYS A 226 6.20 -7.69 5.08
C LYS A 226 5.87 -7.10 6.45
N ASN A 227 4.59 -7.03 6.81
CA ASN A 227 4.12 -6.42 8.07
C ASN A 227 4.98 -6.82 9.29
N GLY A 228 5.71 -5.85 9.86
CA GLY A 228 6.60 -6.05 11.01
C GLY A 228 8.06 -6.44 10.68
N GLY A 229 8.41 -6.55 9.39
CA GLY A 229 9.76 -6.82 8.92
C GLY A 229 10.69 -5.61 9.09
N ILE A 230 11.97 -5.89 9.31
CA ILE A 230 13.01 -4.87 9.47
C ILE A 230 13.78 -4.75 8.15
N CYS A 231 13.84 -3.54 7.61
CA CYS A 231 14.74 -3.21 6.51
C CYS A 231 16.06 -2.69 7.07
N VAL A 232 17.17 -3.25 6.63
CA VAL A 232 18.52 -2.75 6.94
C VAL A 232 19.15 -2.32 5.63
N ALA A 233 19.63 -1.07 5.59
CA ALA A 233 20.29 -0.50 4.43
C ALA A 233 21.58 0.19 4.85
N ASN A 234 22.56 0.20 3.94
CA ASN A 234 23.78 0.95 4.12
C ASN A 234 23.44 2.45 4.13
N HIS A 235 24.02 3.21 5.06
CA HIS A 235 23.78 4.64 5.18
C HIS A 235 24.92 5.44 4.57
N THR A 236 24.63 6.13 3.47
CA THR A 236 25.53 7.07 2.79
C THR A 236 25.10 8.51 3.05
N SER A 237 23.80 8.80 3.07
CA SER A 237 23.28 10.16 3.21
C SER A 237 21.85 10.21 3.77
N PRO A 238 21.38 11.37 4.26
CA PRO A 238 19.97 11.54 4.65
C PRO A 238 18.97 11.28 3.51
N ILE A 239 19.42 11.26 2.25
CA ILE A 239 18.58 10.96 1.09
C ILE A 239 18.16 9.48 1.08
N ASP A 240 18.95 8.59 1.69
CA ASP A 240 18.65 7.15 1.75
C ASP A 240 17.30 6.91 2.44
N VAL A 241 17.00 7.68 3.48
CA VAL A 241 15.71 7.69 4.17
C VAL A 241 14.57 8.04 3.21
N ILE A 242 14.76 9.08 2.40
CA ILE A 242 13.75 9.56 1.45
C ILE A 242 13.51 8.51 0.36
N ILE A 243 14.58 7.84 -0.10
CA ILE A 243 14.52 6.78 -1.10
C ILE A 243 13.74 5.57 -0.54
N LEU A 244 14.12 5.08 0.63
CA LEU A 244 13.47 3.92 1.27
C LEU A 244 12.00 4.21 1.58
N ALA A 245 11.71 5.36 2.18
CA ALA A 245 10.35 5.72 2.59
C ALA A 245 9.42 6.14 1.43
N SER A 246 9.92 6.13 0.19
CA SER A 246 9.10 6.39 -1.01
C SER A 246 8.26 5.18 -1.45
N ASP A 247 8.69 3.98 -1.07
CA ASP A 247 8.01 2.71 -1.37
C ASP A 247 6.97 2.33 -0.30
N GLY A 248 7.32 2.55 0.97
CA GLY A 248 6.54 2.11 2.13
C GLY A 248 6.77 3.04 3.34
N CYS A 249 5.87 2.96 4.32
CA CYS A 249 6.02 3.67 5.58
C CYS A 249 6.90 2.86 6.53
N TYR A 250 8.11 3.36 6.81
CA TYR A 250 9.05 2.72 7.71
C TYR A 250 9.23 3.55 8.99
N ALA A 251 9.18 2.88 10.14
CA ALA A 251 9.72 3.44 11.36
C ALA A 251 11.25 3.51 11.22
N MET A 252 11.84 4.61 11.69
CA MET A 252 13.26 4.87 11.48
C MET A 252 13.95 5.00 12.82
N VAL A 253 15.20 4.57 12.84
CA VAL A 253 16.06 4.65 14.00
C VAL A 253 17.29 5.47 13.61
N GLY A 254 17.60 6.51 14.37
CA GLY A 254 18.77 7.34 14.07
C GLY A 254 19.18 8.27 15.20
N GLN A 255 20.23 9.06 14.95
CA GLN A 255 20.71 10.04 15.91
C GLN A 255 19.89 11.34 15.81
N ILE A 256 19.59 11.97 16.96
CA ILE A 256 19.02 13.32 17.00
C ILE A 256 20.06 14.32 16.47
N HIS A 257 19.63 15.13 15.51
CA HIS A 257 20.44 16.22 14.95
C HIS A 257 19.90 17.58 15.43
N GLY A 258 20.79 18.56 15.55
CA GLY A 258 20.43 19.95 15.84
C GLY A 258 19.92 20.71 14.60
N GLY A 259 19.64 22.01 14.77
CA GLY A 259 19.29 22.92 13.67
C GLY A 259 18.00 22.54 12.92
N LEU A 260 17.99 22.80 11.61
CA LEU A 260 16.84 22.53 10.73
C LEU A 260 16.47 21.04 10.70
N MET A 261 17.46 20.15 10.65
CA MET A 261 17.23 18.70 10.64
C MET A 261 16.52 18.23 11.90
N GLY A 262 16.86 18.79 13.07
CA GLY A 262 16.16 18.51 14.32
C GLY A 262 14.70 18.95 14.32
N VAL A 263 14.36 20.08 13.67
CA VAL A 263 12.97 20.53 13.52
C VAL A 263 12.18 19.55 12.64
N ILE A 264 12.79 19.08 11.55
CA ILE A 264 12.20 18.09 10.66
C ILE A 264 11.99 16.77 11.42
N GLN A 265 13.01 16.26 12.11
CA GLN A 265 12.93 15.03 12.92
C GLN A 265 11.81 15.11 13.98
N ARG A 266 11.73 16.22 14.73
CA ARG A 266 10.66 16.44 15.72
C ARG A 266 9.26 16.46 15.10
N SER A 267 9.13 16.97 13.88
CA SER A 267 7.85 16.98 13.16
C SER A 267 7.48 15.58 12.68
N MET A 268 8.46 14.79 12.23
CA MET A 268 8.26 13.43 11.75
C MET A 268 7.82 12.47 12.87
N VAL A 269 8.38 12.58 14.08
CA VAL A 269 7.98 11.76 15.25
C VAL A 269 6.50 11.94 15.60
N LYS A 270 5.92 13.12 15.34
CA LYS A 270 4.49 13.36 15.57
C LYS A 270 3.60 12.61 14.58
N ALA A 271 4.11 12.29 13.40
CA ALA A 271 3.36 11.64 12.32
C ALA A 271 3.54 10.12 12.31
N CYS A 272 4.75 9.64 12.62
CA CYS A 272 5.11 8.22 12.65
C CYS A 272 6.03 7.90 13.85
N PRO A 273 5.99 6.68 14.39
CA PRO A 273 6.75 6.27 15.57
C PRO A 273 8.24 6.04 15.25
N HIS A 274 8.95 7.11 14.89
CA HIS A 274 10.40 7.08 14.72
C HIS A 274 11.10 7.13 16.08
N ILE A 275 12.20 6.40 16.21
CA ILE A 275 13.02 6.33 17.42
C ILE A 275 14.30 7.12 17.15
N TRP A 276 14.55 8.17 17.94
CA TRP A 276 15.78 8.94 17.82
C TRP A 276 16.58 8.88 19.11
N PHE A 277 17.87 8.60 18.98
CA PHE A 277 18.79 8.50 20.11
C PHE A 277 19.64 9.75 20.26
N GLU A 278 19.86 10.17 21.50
CA GLU A 278 20.78 11.26 21.83
C GLU A 278 22.16 10.70 22.17
N ARG A 279 23.18 11.04 21.37
CA ARG A 279 24.56 10.53 21.57
C ARG A 279 25.20 11.08 22.85
N SER A 280 24.71 12.23 23.34
CA SER A 280 25.11 12.95 24.55
C SER A 280 24.51 12.38 25.84
N GLU A 281 23.48 11.53 25.77
CA GLU A 281 22.94 10.87 26.97
C GLU A 281 23.86 9.74 27.43
N VAL A 282 24.89 10.11 28.19
CA VAL A 282 25.81 9.18 28.87
C VAL A 282 25.08 8.36 29.96
N LYS A 283 23.87 8.78 30.37
CA LYS A 283 23.04 8.09 31.38
C LYS A 283 22.55 6.71 30.92
N ASP A 284 22.20 6.54 29.63
CA ASP A 284 21.78 5.24 29.10
C ASP A 284 22.92 4.23 29.06
N ARG A 285 24.16 4.68 28.82
CA ARG A 285 25.34 3.81 28.86
C ARG A 285 25.60 3.27 30.27
N HIS A 286 25.36 4.08 31.30
CA HIS A 286 25.51 3.66 32.70
C HIS A 286 24.41 2.68 33.13
N LEU A 287 23.20 2.80 32.58
CA LEU A 287 22.10 1.87 32.86
C LEU A 287 22.29 0.52 32.15
N VAL A 288 22.82 0.51 30.93
CA VAL A 288 23.16 -0.72 30.19
C VAL A 288 24.38 -1.42 30.80
N ALA A 289 25.40 -0.67 31.23
CA ALA A 289 26.59 -1.23 31.88
C ALA A 289 26.33 -1.81 33.30
N LYS A 290 25.14 -1.55 33.86
CA LYS A 290 24.73 -2.04 35.18
C LYS A 290 23.83 -3.29 35.11
N ARG A 291 23.51 -3.77 33.91
CA ARG A 291 22.91 -5.09 33.66
C ARG A 291 24.00 -6.11 33.37
#